data_AF-A0A3B1DGR2-F1
#
_entry.id   AF-A0A3B1DGR2-F1
#
_cell.length_a   1.000
_cell.length_b   1.000
_cell.length_c   1.000
_cell.angle_alpha   90.00
_cell.angle_beta   90.00
_cell.angle_gamma   90.00
#
_symmetry.space_group_name_H-M   'P 1'
#
loop_
_entity.id
_entity.type
_entity.pdbx_description
1 polymer ?
#
loop_
_entity_poly.entity_id
_entity_poly.type
_entity_poly.pdbx_seq_one_letter_code
_entity_poly.pdbx_strand_id
1 'polypeptide(L)'
;MKLSNFRKNFSIFSLIFALLFSPGCIYLLVGGIGVLGGYVVSPDTVEGLTEKDPMDIWSSAIEIVSIMGVILEENEEGGLIRAKVNGAQVTVNIMPISSTMAKISVKARKHHFPRVSVAQDIYVKIMEHLVE
;
A
#
# COMPACT_ATOMS: atom_id res chain seq x y z
N MET A 1 -31.29 14.11 -41.68
CA MET A 1 -31.41 14.11 -40.21
C MET A 1 -30.52 13.01 -39.60
N LYS A 2 -29.20 13.22 -39.42
CA LYS A 2 -28.30 12.26 -38.72
C LYS A 2 -27.13 12.95 -37.96
N LEU A 3 -27.28 14.21 -37.56
CA LEU A 3 -26.29 14.94 -36.75
C LEU A 3 -26.37 14.62 -35.24
N SER A 4 -27.38 13.87 -34.80
CA SER A 4 -27.68 13.59 -33.38
C SER A 4 -26.78 12.51 -32.76
N ASN A 5 -26.37 11.49 -33.53
CA ASN A 5 -25.62 10.35 -32.99
C ASN A 5 -24.13 10.64 -32.76
N PHE A 6 -23.54 11.58 -33.50
CA PHE A 6 -22.12 11.96 -33.32
C PHE A 6 -21.90 12.75 -32.02
N ARG A 7 -22.83 13.65 -31.66
CA ARG A 7 -22.79 14.39 -30.38
C ARG A 7 -22.95 13.48 -29.17
N LYS A 8 -23.77 12.42 -29.26
CA LYS A 8 -23.93 11.44 -28.16
C LYS A 8 -22.66 10.64 -27.90
N ASN A 9 -22.00 10.17 -28.96
CA ASN A 9 -20.75 9.40 -28.82
C ASN A 9 -19.59 10.28 -28.31
N PHE A 10 -19.51 11.54 -28.76
CA PHE A 10 -18.51 12.50 -28.26
C PHE A 10 -18.77 12.89 -26.80
N SER A 11 -20.04 13.03 -26.40
CA SER A 11 -20.45 13.30 -25.02
C SER A 11 -20.09 12.16 -24.08
N ILE A 12 -20.26 10.90 -24.51
CA ILE A 12 -19.87 9.71 -23.73
C ILE A 12 -18.34 9.63 -23.59
N PHE A 13 -17.60 9.88 -24.66
CA PHE A 13 -16.14 9.85 -24.63
C PHE A 13 -15.55 10.95 -23.73
N SER A 14 -16.13 12.15 -23.77
CA SER A 14 -15.80 13.26 -22.89
C SER A 14 -16.10 12.95 -21.41
N LEU A 15 -17.21 12.27 -21.13
CA LEU A 15 -17.58 11.86 -19.77
C LEU A 15 -16.59 10.83 -19.19
N ILE A 16 -16.18 9.84 -20.00
CA ILE A 16 -15.19 8.82 -19.60
C ILE A 16 -13.82 9.49 -19.37
N PHE A 17 -13.41 10.41 -20.23
CA PHE A 17 -12.16 11.14 -20.08
C PHE A 17 -12.16 12.03 -18.83
N ALA A 18 -13.28 12.70 -18.54
CA ALA A 18 -13.43 13.52 -17.33
C ALA A 18 -13.40 12.69 -16.03
N LEU A 19 -13.94 11.47 -16.04
CA LEU A 19 -13.85 10.53 -14.92
C LEU A 19 -12.40 10.06 -14.66
N LEU A 20 -11.63 9.81 -15.72
CA LEU A 20 -10.22 9.40 -15.63
C LEU A 20 -9.27 10.53 -15.16
N PHE A 21 -9.66 11.79 -15.37
CA PHE A 21 -8.87 12.97 -15.00
C PHE A 21 -9.35 13.67 -13.72
N SER A 22 -10.33 13.09 -13.01
CA SER A 22 -10.65 13.60 -11.67
C SER A 22 -9.43 13.44 -10.76
N PRO A 23 -9.10 14.42 -9.89
CA PRO A 23 -7.95 14.36 -8.97
C PRO A 23 -8.09 13.32 -7.85
N GLY A 24 -8.95 12.31 -8.03
CA GLY A 24 -9.07 11.17 -7.14
C GLY A 24 -7.88 10.24 -7.30
N CYS A 25 -7.21 9.93 -6.19
CA CYS A 25 -6.12 8.95 -6.18
C CYS A 25 -6.61 7.64 -6.78
N ILE A 26 -5.93 7.14 -7.81
CA ILE A 26 -6.18 5.80 -8.36
C ILE A 26 -5.73 4.81 -7.29
N TYR A 27 -6.67 4.35 -6.47
CA TYR A 27 -6.47 3.21 -5.60
C TYR A 27 -6.47 1.97 -6.48
N LEU A 28 -5.28 1.43 -6.73
CA LEU A 28 -5.15 0.21 -7.49
C LEU A 28 -5.32 -0.94 -6.49
N LEU A 29 -6.48 -1.60 -6.55
CA LEU A 29 -6.66 -2.89 -5.91
C LEU A 29 -5.85 -3.91 -6.69
N VAL A 30 -4.74 -4.35 -6.12
CA VAL A 30 -3.98 -5.46 -6.68
C VAL A 30 -4.65 -6.73 -6.17
N GLY A 31 -5.37 -7.42 -7.06
CA GLY A 31 -5.83 -8.79 -6.80
C GLY A 31 -4.60 -9.67 -6.58
N GLY A 32 -4.43 -10.19 -5.37
CA GLY A 32 -3.20 -10.86 -4.94
C GLY A 32 -2.91 -12.16 -5.70
N ILE A 33 -1.62 -12.44 -5.87
CA ILE A 33 -1.12 -13.78 -6.16
C ILE A 33 -1.08 -14.52 -4.80
N GLY A 34 -2.02 -15.44 -4.55
CA GLY A 34 -1.99 -16.30 -3.36
C GLY A 34 -2.54 -15.68 -2.06
N VAL A 35 -1.80 -15.86 -0.95
CA VAL A 35 -2.25 -15.73 0.46
C VAL A 35 -2.55 -14.29 0.92
N LEU A 36 -2.16 -13.28 0.15
CA LEU A 36 -2.14 -11.88 0.61
C LEU A 36 -3.52 -11.21 0.75
N GLY A 37 -4.61 -11.86 0.34
CA GLY A 37 -5.87 -11.15 0.10
C GLY A 37 -5.65 -10.00 -0.90
N GLY A 38 -6.70 -9.23 -1.21
CA GLY A 38 -6.47 -7.99 -1.97
C GLY A 38 -5.74 -6.98 -1.09
N TYR A 39 -4.74 -6.28 -1.64
CA TYR A 39 -4.15 -5.11 -0.99
C TYR A 39 -4.37 -3.86 -1.85
N VAL A 40 -4.43 -2.72 -1.18
CA VAL A 40 -4.69 -1.41 -1.76
C VAL A 40 -3.37 -0.69 -1.97
N VAL A 41 -3.13 -0.27 -3.21
CA VAL A 41 -1.97 0.55 -3.57
C VAL A 41 -2.41 1.98 -3.85
N SER A 42 -1.81 2.90 -3.10
CA SER A 42 -1.87 4.36 -3.28
C SER A 42 -0.49 4.85 -3.76
N PRO A 43 -0.34 6.08 -4.31
CA PRO A 43 0.91 6.51 -4.95
C PRO A 43 2.18 6.36 -4.10
N ASP A 44 2.07 6.39 -2.77
CA ASP A 44 3.19 6.25 -1.82
C ASP A 44 2.98 5.20 -0.72
N THR A 45 1.83 4.54 -0.70
CA THR A 45 1.37 3.73 0.43
C THR A 45 0.77 2.42 -0.07
N VAL A 46 1.12 1.32 0.58
CA VAL A 46 0.54 0.00 0.37
C VAL A 46 -0.16 -0.41 1.65
N GLU A 47 -1.43 -0.77 1.57
CA GLU A 47 -2.24 -1.14 2.73
C GLU A 47 -2.93 -2.47 2.51
N GLY A 48 -3.01 -3.27 3.57
CA GLY A 48 -3.82 -4.48 3.55
C GLY A 48 -4.26 -4.91 4.94
N LEU A 49 -5.24 -5.81 4.95
CA LEU A 49 -5.78 -6.43 6.14
C LEU A 49 -5.26 -7.85 6.22
N THR A 50 -4.94 -8.29 7.43
CA THR A 50 -4.51 -9.66 7.70
C THR A 50 -5.15 -10.16 8.99
N GLU A 51 -5.38 -11.47 9.05
CA GLU A 51 -5.91 -12.15 10.25
C GLU A 51 -4.80 -12.63 11.19
N LYS A 52 -3.55 -12.24 10.92
CA LYS A 52 -2.37 -12.58 11.73
C LYS A 52 -2.30 -11.74 13.00
N ASP A 53 -1.64 -12.29 14.02
CA ASP A 53 -1.45 -11.60 15.29
C ASP A 53 -0.58 -10.33 15.11
N PRO A 54 -0.96 -9.18 15.71
CA PRO A 54 -0.16 -7.96 15.63
C PRO A 54 1.29 -8.12 16.05
N MET A 55 1.58 -9.01 17.00
CA MET A 55 2.94 -9.27 17.51
C MET A 55 3.78 -10.06 16.50
N ASP A 56 3.18 -11.03 15.81
CA ASP A 56 3.84 -11.78 14.74
C ASP A 56 4.16 -10.86 13.57
N ILE A 57 3.21 -9.97 13.23
CA ILE A 57 3.38 -8.94 12.22
C ILE A 57 4.52 -7.99 12.60
N TRP A 58 4.55 -7.53 13.85
CA TRP A 58 5.59 -6.65 14.36
C TRP A 58 6.97 -7.28 14.21
N SER A 59 7.12 -8.51 14.69
CA SER A 59 8.39 -9.26 14.65
C SER A 59 8.87 -9.45 13.21
N SER A 60 7.97 -9.87 12.32
CA SER A 60 8.25 -10.04 10.89
C SER A 60 8.62 -8.71 10.22
N ALA A 61 7.93 -7.61 10.58
CA ALA A 61 8.21 -6.29 10.04
C ALA A 61 9.59 -5.79 10.44
N ILE A 62 9.98 -5.96 11.71
CA ILE A 62 11.31 -5.60 12.21
C ILE A 62 12.40 -6.40 11.46
N GLU A 63 12.22 -7.70 11.32
CA GLU A 63 13.19 -8.57 10.63
C GLU A 63 13.38 -8.16 9.17
N ILE A 64 12.29 -8.09 8.40
CA ILE A 64 12.34 -7.75 6.97
C ILE A 64 12.91 -6.34 6.76
N VAL A 65 12.49 -5.37 7.56
CA VAL A 65 12.99 -3.99 7.44
C VAL A 65 14.48 -3.90 7.82
N SER A 66 14.93 -4.69 8.80
CA SER A 66 16.35 -4.78 9.19
C SER A 66 17.22 -5.42 8.11
N ILE A 67 16.69 -6.39 7.37
CA ILE A 67 17.38 -7.00 6.23
C ILE A 67 17.48 -6.01 5.05
N MET A 68 16.42 -5.23 4.82
CA MET A 68 16.33 -4.34 3.66
C MET A 68 17.00 -2.97 3.86
N GLY A 69 17.22 -2.53 5.10
CA GLY A 69 17.78 -1.21 5.37
C GLY A 69 18.12 -0.96 6.83
N VAL A 70 18.07 0.31 7.23
CA VAL A 70 18.44 0.75 8.58
C VAL A 70 17.21 1.28 9.30
N ILE A 71 16.88 0.70 10.46
CA ILE A 71 15.82 1.20 11.33
C ILE A 71 16.28 2.49 12.01
N LEU A 72 15.38 3.49 12.04
CA LEU A 72 15.60 4.82 12.62
C LEU A 72 14.81 5.01 13.92
N GLU A 73 13.61 4.45 14.00
CA GLU A 73 12.68 4.61 15.11
C GLU A 73 11.77 3.39 15.19
N GLU A 74 11.55 2.88 16.40
CA GLU A 74 10.65 1.78 16.71
C GLU A 74 9.76 2.20 17.87
N ASN A 75 8.44 2.05 17.71
CA ASN A 75 7.47 2.20 18.76
C ASN A 75 6.47 1.05 18.66
N GLU A 76 6.74 -0.01 19.43
CA GLU A 76 5.95 -1.23 19.47
C GLU A 76 4.53 -0.98 19.98
N GLU A 77 4.39 -0.22 21.06
CA GLU A 77 3.08 0.15 21.62
C GLU A 77 2.23 0.95 20.61
N GLY A 78 2.88 1.79 19.80
CA GLY A 78 2.25 2.57 18.74
C GLY A 78 2.15 1.87 17.39
N GLY A 79 2.67 0.64 17.24
CA GLY A 79 2.71 -0.08 15.97
C GLY A 79 3.50 0.61 14.86
N LEU A 80 4.47 1.48 15.20
CA LEU A 80 5.19 2.32 14.24
C LEU A 80 6.65 1.90 14.09
N ILE A 81 7.08 1.64 12.86
CA ILE A 81 8.50 1.43 12.51
C ILE A 81 8.88 2.45 11.44
N ARG A 82 9.96 3.20 11.67
CA ARG A 82 10.56 4.08 10.65
C ARG A 82 11.93 3.56 10.28
N ALA A 83 12.17 3.49 8.98
CA ALA A 83 13.43 3.01 8.45
C ALA A 83 13.88 3.76 7.21
N LYS A 84 15.12 3.54 6.82
CA LYS A 84 15.71 4.02 5.58
C LYS A 84 16.10 2.84 4.71
N VAL A 85 15.38 2.64 3.60
CA VAL A 85 15.57 1.55 2.65
C VAL A 85 15.83 2.15 1.27
N ASN A 86 16.95 1.80 0.61
CA ASN A 86 17.33 2.32 -0.70
C ASN A 86 17.30 3.87 -0.82
N GLY A 87 17.61 4.55 0.30
CA GLY A 87 17.58 6.01 0.40
C GLY A 87 16.17 6.63 0.45
N ALA A 88 15.11 5.83 0.52
CA ALA A 88 13.75 6.26 0.83
C ALA A 88 13.49 6.14 2.34
N GLN A 89 12.76 7.09 2.90
CA GLN A 89 12.16 6.97 4.22
C GLN A 89 10.93 6.07 4.12
N VAL A 90 10.95 5.00 4.90
CA VAL A 90 9.87 4.03 5.02
C VAL A 90 9.21 4.19 6.37
N THR A 91 7.88 4.10 6.39
CA THR A 91 7.08 4.04 7.61
C THR A 91 6.17 2.85 7.50
N VAL A 92 6.35 1.88 8.39
CA VAL A 92 5.43 0.76 8.58
C VAL A 92 4.55 1.11 9.77
N ASN A 93 3.25 0.96 9.60
CA ASN A 93 2.25 1.16 10.64
C ASN A 93 1.38 -0.10 10.75
N ILE A 94 1.31 -0.65 11.95
CA ILE A 94 0.57 -1.87 12.29
C ILE A 94 -0.52 -1.46 13.26
N MET A 95 -1.77 -1.55 12.82
CA MET A 95 -2.93 -1.13 13.59
C MET A 95 -3.84 -2.34 13.83
N PRO A 96 -3.99 -2.81 15.09
CA PRO A 96 -5.00 -3.81 15.39
C PRO A 96 -6.39 -3.23 15.13
N ILE A 97 -7.19 -3.95 14.34
CA ILE A 97 -8.58 -3.59 14.03
C ILE A 97 -9.54 -4.35 14.95
N SER A 98 -9.23 -5.60 15.25
CA SER A 98 -9.95 -6.46 16.19
C SER A 98 -8.98 -7.43 16.87
N SER A 99 -9.49 -8.32 17.71
CA SER A 99 -8.69 -9.38 18.35
C SER A 99 -8.11 -10.40 17.37
N THR A 100 -8.55 -10.40 16.11
CA THR A 100 -8.14 -11.38 15.08
C THR A 100 -7.77 -10.73 13.77
N MET A 101 -7.68 -9.40 13.71
CA MET A 101 -7.42 -8.69 12.46
C MET A 101 -6.56 -7.46 12.72
N ALA A 102 -5.55 -7.29 11.88
CA ALA A 102 -4.68 -6.13 11.88
C ALA A 102 -4.61 -5.51 10.47
N LYS A 103 -4.47 -4.19 10.44
CA LYS A 103 -4.15 -3.43 9.24
C LYS A 103 -2.66 -3.15 9.22
N ILE A 104 -2.02 -3.46 8.10
CA ILE A 104 -0.63 -3.08 7.82
C ILE A 104 -0.67 -1.97 6.77
N SER A 105 0.05 -0.88 7.02
CA SER A 105 0.25 0.22 6.09
C SER A 105 1.75 0.48 5.95
N VAL A 106 2.28 0.33 4.73
CA VAL A 106 3.68 0.59 4.41
C VAL A 106 3.73 1.80 3.49
N LYS A 107 4.38 2.86 3.96
CA LYS A 107 4.56 4.11 3.23
C LYS A 107 6.02 4.30 2.89
N ALA A 108 6.33 4.67 1.65
CA ALA A 108 7.70 4.92 1.21
C ALA A 108 7.82 6.22 0.41
N ARG A 109 8.71 7.11 0.84
CA ARG A 109 9.00 8.39 0.17
C ARG A 109 10.49 8.68 0.14
N LYS A 110 10.98 9.19 -0.99
CA LYS A 110 12.30 9.81 -1.09
C LYS A 110 12.10 11.30 -1.24
N HIS A 111 12.26 12.05 -0.14
CA HIS A 111 11.94 13.48 -0.08
C HIS A 111 10.46 13.73 -0.42
N HIS A 112 10.16 14.44 -1.51
CA HIS A 112 8.78 14.66 -1.98
C HIS A 112 8.29 13.62 -3.00
N PHE A 113 9.14 12.67 -3.40
CA PHE A 113 8.80 11.68 -4.43
C PHE A 113 8.32 10.37 -3.80
N PRO A 114 7.10 9.92 -4.11
CA PRO A 114 6.62 8.59 -3.74
C PRO A 114 7.52 7.47 -4.26
N ARG A 115 7.66 6.41 -3.46
CA ARG A 115 8.43 5.20 -3.80
C ARG A 115 7.59 3.95 -3.57
N VAL A 116 6.43 3.88 -4.22
CA VAL A 116 5.47 2.77 -4.08
C VAL A 116 6.09 1.39 -4.30
N SER A 117 7.05 1.25 -5.22
CA SER A 117 7.73 -0.03 -5.45
C SER A 117 8.48 -0.53 -4.21
N VAL A 118 9.07 0.37 -3.43
CA VAL A 118 9.73 0.03 -2.16
C VAL A 118 8.70 -0.35 -1.10
N ALA A 119 7.59 0.39 -1.02
CA ALA A 119 6.50 0.06 -0.09
C ALA A 119 5.89 -1.31 -0.38
N GLN A 120 5.67 -1.62 -1.67
CA GLN A 120 5.12 -2.90 -2.11
C GLN A 120 6.09 -4.05 -1.85
N ASP A 121 7.38 -3.90 -2.15
CA ASP A 121 8.39 -4.94 -1.90
C ASP A 121 8.47 -5.28 -0.40
N ILE A 122 8.50 -4.27 0.46
CA ILE A 122 8.50 -4.46 1.92
C ILE A 122 7.20 -5.13 2.38
N TYR A 123 6.04 -4.64 1.94
CA TYR A 123 4.74 -5.21 2.32
C TYR A 123 4.63 -6.70 1.93
N VAL A 124 4.99 -7.03 0.69
CA VAL A 124 4.94 -8.41 0.19
C VAL A 124 5.85 -9.32 1.01
N LYS A 125 7.10 -8.91 1.25
CA LYS A 125 8.05 -9.70 2.05
C LYS A 125 7.63 -9.92 3.49
N ILE A 126 7.05 -8.89 4.15
CA ILE A 126 6.50 -9.03 5.50
C ILE A 126 5.40 -10.09 5.50
N MET A 127 4.51 -10.03 4.52
CA MET A 127 3.39 -10.96 4.47
C MET A 127 3.80 -12.38 4.04
N GLU A 128 4.79 -12.53 3.16
CA GLU A 128 5.36 -13.84 2.81
C GLU A 128 6.01 -14.50 4.04
N HIS A 129 6.75 -13.72 4.84
CA HIS A 129 7.36 -14.21 6.08
C HIS A 129 6.34 -14.69 7.13
N LEU A 130 5.13 -14.11 7.14
CA LEU A 130 4.05 -14.52 8.06
C LEU A 130 3.37 -15.85 7.70
N VAL A 131 3.67 -16.40 6.53
CA VAL A 131 3.07 -17.65 6.02
C VAL A 131 4.00 -18.84 6.19
N GLU A 132 5.31 -18.60 6.27
CA GLU A 132 6.33 -19.61 6.62
C GLU A 132 6.17 -20.10 8.07
#